data_AF-A0A528D5F1-F1
#
_entry.id   AF-A0A528D5F1-F1
#
_cell.length_a   1.000
_cell.length_b   1.000
_cell.length_c   1.000
_cell.angle_alpha   90.00
_cell.angle_beta   90.00
_cell.angle_gamma   90.00
#
_symmetry.space_group_name_H-M   'P 1'
#
loop_
_entity.id
_entity.type
_entity.pdbx_description
1 polymer ?
#
loop_
_entity_poly.entity_id
_entity_poly.type
_entity_poly.pdbx_seq_one_letter_code
_entity_poly.pdbx_strand_id
1 'polypeptide(L)'
;HATHHASAGNLDERGTGDIRTLTVAEYRQMSWRGRLAYRLYRHPLVMFGLGPIWLFIFEQRLPVGMMRGGLTPWVSSMATNVAIAVAAAALVWFVGLEAFLVVHLPIVILAGSAGIWLFYVQH
;
A
#
# COMPACT_ATOMS: atom_id res chain seq x y z
N HIS A 1 9.68 -7.61 -10.61
CA HIS A 1 10.60 -7.81 -9.47
C HIS A 1 12.04 -7.52 -9.86
N ALA A 2 12.68 -8.29 -10.76
CA ALA A 2 14.06 -8.03 -11.20
C ALA A 2 14.29 -6.59 -11.70
N THR A 3 13.37 -6.05 -12.52
CA THR A 3 13.42 -4.65 -12.98
C THR A 3 13.38 -3.61 -11.85
N HIS A 4 12.65 -3.89 -10.78
CA HIS A 4 12.55 -3.00 -9.62
C HIS A 4 13.83 -3.06 -8.77
N HIS A 5 14.33 -4.27 -8.50
CA HIS A 5 15.55 -4.44 -7.71
C HIS A 5 16.83 -4.06 -8.45
N ALA A 6 16.79 -3.92 -9.78
CA ALA A 6 17.94 -3.49 -10.56
C ALA A 6 18.36 -2.05 -10.24
N SER A 7 17.42 -1.19 -9.83
CA SER A 7 17.67 0.22 -9.57
C SER A 7 17.15 0.73 -8.22
N ALA A 8 16.70 -0.16 -7.34
CA ALA A 8 16.25 0.19 -6.00
C ALA A 8 17.35 0.97 -5.23
N GLY A 9 16.99 2.10 -4.62
CA GLY A 9 17.92 3.00 -3.95
C GLY A 9 18.81 3.86 -4.88
N ASN A 10 18.68 3.75 -6.20
CA ASN A 10 19.41 4.59 -7.16
C ASN A 10 18.57 5.81 -7.57
N LEU A 11 18.93 7.00 -7.06
CA LEU A 11 18.21 8.24 -7.38
C LEU A 11 18.36 8.72 -8.83
N ASP A 12 19.32 8.19 -9.58
CA ASP A 12 19.48 8.48 -11.01
C ASP A 12 18.62 7.56 -11.88
N GLU A 13 18.19 6.40 -11.35
CA GLU A 13 17.43 5.37 -12.07
C GLU A 13 16.14 4.99 -11.31
N ARG A 14 15.29 5.98 -11.02
CA ARG A 14 14.04 5.75 -10.28
C ARG A 14 13.05 4.93 -11.11
N GLY A 15 12.56 3.84 -10.52
CA GLY A 15 11.72 2.88 -11.23
C GLY A 15 10.33 2.67 -10.63
N THR A 16 9.69 1.61 -11.07
CA THR A 16 8.37 1.19 -10.56
C THR A 16 8.56 0.42 -9.27
N GLY A 17 8.01 0.96 -8.18
CA GLY A 17 7.92 0.31 -6.89
C GLY A 17 8.61 1.10 -5.78
N ASP A 18 9.62 1.91 -6.09
CA ASP A 18 10.39 2.63 -5.07
C ASP A 18 9.56 3.65 -4.30
N ILE A 19 9.94 3.85 -3.04
CA ILE A 19 9.41 4.97 -2.27
C ILE A 19 10.06 6.24 -2.79
N ARG A 20 9.24 7.17 -3.27
CA ARG A 20 9.71 8.42 -3.85
C ARG A 20 10.62 9.14 -2.86
N THR A 21 11.87 9.27 -3.25
CA THR A 21 12.91 9.95 -2.49
C THR A 21 13.47 11.07 -3.36
N LEU A 22 13.59 12.25 -2.78
CA LEU A 22 14.11 13.43 -3.47
C LEU A 22 15.52 13.75 -3.00
N THR A 23 16.36 14.24 -3.92
CA THR A 23 17.62 14.88 -3.56
C THR A 23 17.35 16.20 -2.82
N VAL A 24 18.36 16.69 -2.09
CA VAL A 24 18.27 18.01 -1.44
C VAL A 24 18.05 19.12 -2.48
N ALA A 25 18.67 19.02 -3.65
CA ALA A 25 18.50 19.98 -4.73
C ALA A 25 17.06 20.00 -5.25
N GLU A 26 16.48 18.83 -5.52
CA GLU A 26 15.09 18.69 -5.95
C GLU A 26 14.11 19.27 -4.92
N TYR A 27 14.30 18.91 -3.65
CA TYR A 27 13.45 19.42 -2.57
C TYR A 27 13.52 20.94 -2.44
N ARG A 28 14.71 21.53 -2.62
CA ARG A 28 14.91 22.99 -2.60
C ARG A 28 14.28 23.68 -3.81
N GLN A 29 14.19 23.03 -4.95
CA GLN A 29 13.53 23.58 -6.14
C GLN A 29 11.99 23.52 -6.07
N MET A 30 11.41 22.72 -5.16
CA MET A 30 9.96 22.65 -4.99
C MET A 30 9.35 23.92 -4.40
N SER A 31 8.13 24.24 -4.84
CA SER A 31 7.25 25.21 -4.18
C SER A 31 6.92 24.79 -2.74
N TRP A 32 6.44 25.73 -1.92
CA TRP A 32 6.00 25.43 -0.55
C TRP A 32 4.97 24.29 -0.49
N ARG A 33 4.00 24.28 -1.41
CA ARG A 33 2.99 23.20 -1.51
C ARG A 33 3.63 21.85 -1.85
N GLY A 34 4.58 21.85 -2.78
CA GLY A 34 5.33 20.64 -3.15
C GLY A 34 6.13 20.07 -1.96
N ARG A 35 6.81 20.95 -1.22
CA ARG A 35 7.54 20.57 -0.01
C ARG A 35 6.62 20.02 1.08
N LEU A 36 5.44 20.62 1.28
CA LEU A 36 4.44 20.13 2.22
C LEU A 36 3.91 18.75 1.81
N ALA A 37 3.55 18.57 0.54
CA ALA A 37 3.09 17.28 0.02
C ALA A 37 4.16 16.19 0.18
N TYR A 38 5.42 16.49 -0.12
CA TYR A 38 6.53 15.56 0.11
C TYR A 38 6.73 15.22 1.59
N ARG A 39 6.64 16.22 2.48
CA ARG A 39 6.73 15.98 3.94
C ARG A 39 5.60 15.09 4.43
N LEU A 40 4.37 15.33 3.98
CA LEU A 40 3.22 14.48 4.32
C LEU A 40 3.42 13.07 3.77
N TYR A 41 3.82 12.94 2.52
CA TYR A 41 4.14 11.66 1.90
C TYR A 41 5.23 10.89 2.68
N ARG A 42 6.26 11.56 3.20
CA ARG A 42 7.34 10.94 4.00
C ARG A 42 7.05 10.88 5.50
N HIS A 43 5.89 11.33 5.97
CA HIS A 43 5.58 11.36 7.40
C HIS A 43 5.19 9.95 7.89
N PRO A 44 5.77 9.42 8.98
CA PRO A 44 5.50 8.06 9.45
C PRO A 44 4.01 7.77 9.69
N LEU A 45 3.26 8.71 10.28
CA LEU A 45 1.81 8.53 10.49
C LEU A 45 1.01 8.43 9.18
N VAL A 46 1.49 9.09 8.11
CA VAL A 46 0.83 8.99 6.80
C VAL A 46 1.24 7.68 6.14
N MET A 47 2.54 7.39 6.08
CA MET A 47 3.07 6.18 5.41
C MET A 47 2.62 4.89 6.08
N PHE A 48 2.69 4.82 7.40
CA PHE A 48 2.42 3.60 8.16
C PHE A 48 1.04 3.59 8.80
N GLY A 49 0.36 4.73 8.91
CA GLY A 49 -1.03 4.80 9.39
C GLY A 49 -2.02 4.79 8.24
N LEU A 50 -1.98 5.82 7.39
CA LEU A 50 -2.92 5.97 6.27
C LEU A 50 -2.58 5.06 5.08
N GLY A 51 -1.29 4.83 4.82
CA GLY A 51 -0.81 4.03 3.69
C GLY A 51 -1.37 2.61 3.65
N PRO A 52 -1.29 1.81 4.75
CA PRO A 52 -1.83 0.46 4.75
C PRO A 52 -3.34 0.42 4.57
N ILE A 53 -4.06 1.36 5.21
CA ILE A 53 -5.51 1.47 5.08
C ILE A 53 -5.87 1.72 3.61
N TRP A 54 -5.24 2.71 2.99
CA TRP A 54 -5.46 3.01 1.58
C TRP A 54 -5.16 1.81 0.67
N LEU A 55 -3.98 1.20 0.83
CA LEU A 55 -3.53 0.10 -0.02
C LEU A 55 -4.42 -1.14 0.13
N PHE A 56 -4.61 -1.64 1.35
CA PHE A 56 -5.26 -2.93 1.57
C PHE A 56 -6.79 -2.85 1.54
N ILE A 57 -7.37 -1.74 2.01
CA ILE A 57 -8.83 -1.60 2.07
C ILE A 57 -9.39 -1.08 0.74
N PHE A 58 -8.64 -0.26 0.00
CA PHE A 58 -9.15 0.39 -1.22
C PHE A 58 -8.38 -0.02 -2.48
N GLU A 59 -7.11 0.31 -2.58
CA GLU A 59 -6.36 0.20 -3.85
C GLU A 59 -6.28 -1.25 -4.35
N GLN A 60 -5.93 -2.19 -3.47
CA GLN A 60 -5.80 -3.61 -3.80
C GLN A 60 -7.13 -4.33 -4.00
N ARG A 61 -8.28 -3.65 -3.81
CA ARG A 61 -9.58 -4.23 -4.14
C ARG A 61 -9.85 -4.20 -5.63
N LEU A 62 -9.06 -3.48 -6.43
CA LEU A 62 -9.15 -3.41 -7.88
C LEU A 62 -7.77 -3.69 -8.49
N PRO A 63 -7.68 -4.10 -9.77
CA PRO A 63 -6.41 -4.28 -10.46
C PRO A 63 -5.81 -2.92 -10.88
N VAL A 64 -5.66 -1.98 -9.95
CA VAL A 64 -5.08 -0.65 -10.21
C VAL A 64 -3.70 -0.80 -10.85
N GLY A 65 -3.44 -0.02 -11.91
CA GLY A 65 -2.23 -0.15 -12.73
C GLY A 65 -2.29 -1.25 -13.80
N MET A 66 -3.22 -2.20 -13.71
CA MET A 66 -3.41 -3.30 -14.68
C MET A 66 -4.84 -3.40 -15.22
N MET A 67 -5.67 -2.37 -15.02
CA MET A 67 -7.10 -2.39 -15.39
C MET A 67 -7.35 -2.61 -16.88
N ARG A 68 -6.37 -2.30 -17.74
CA ARG A 68 -6.41 -2.49 -19.20
C ARG A 68 -5.71 -3.78 -19.66
N GLY A 69 -5.19 -4.60 -18.73
CA GLY A 69 -4.47 -5.84 -19.01
C GLY A 69 -5.34 -7.05 -19.35
N GLY A 70 -6.55 -6.81 -19.88
CA GLY A 70 -7.53 -7.87 -20.15
C GLY A 70 -8.26 -8.38 -18.91
N LEU A 71 -8.86 -9.57 -19.00
CA LEU A 71 -9.72 -10.13 -17.94
C LEU A 71 -8.94 -10.70 -16.76
N THR A 72 -7.71 -11.19 -16.97
CA THR A 72 -6.94 -11.91 -15.93
C THR A 72 -6.74 -11.09 -14.65
N PRO A 73 -6.29 -9.81 -14.68
CA PRO A 73 -6.12 -9.01 -13.47
C PRO A 73 -7.44 -8.76 -12.74
N TRP A 74 -8.54 -8.61 -13.48
CA TRP A 74 -9.88 -8.42 -12.93
C TRP A 74 -10.38 -9.67 -12.24
N VAL A 75 -10.34 -10.82 -12.91
CA VAL A 75 -10.76 -12.10 -12.33
C VAL A 75 -9.95 -12.41 -11.08
N SER A 76 -8.62 -12.23 -11.13
CA SER A 76 -7.75 -12.41 -9.97
C SER A 76 -8.18 -11.54 -8.79
N SER A 77 -8.31 -10.22 -9.00
CA SER A 77 -8.67 -9.28 -7.93
C SER A 77 -10.07 -9.54 -7.37
N MET A 78 -11.05 -9.80 -8.25
CA MET A 78 -12.45 -10.02 -7.84
C MET A 78 -12.63 -11.37 -7.14
N ALA A 79 -11.97 -12.43 -7.60
CA ALA A 79 -12.00 -13.73 -6.94
C ALA A 79 -11.41 -13.63 -5.52
N THR A 80 -10.29 -12.91 -5.34
CA THR A 80 -9.74 -12.65 -4.02
C THR A 80 -10.70 -11.85 -3.14
N ASN A 81 -11.37 -10.82 -3.67
CA ASN A 81 -12.36 -10.05 -2.91
C ASN A 81 -13.53 -10.93 -2.45
N VAL A 82 -14.04 -11.82 -3.32
CA VAL A 82 -15.11 -12.77 -2.97
C VAL A 82 -14.63 -13.72 -1.88
N ALA A 83 -13.42 -14.27 -2.00
CA ALA A 83 -12.84 -15.14 -0.99
C ALA A 83 -12.69 -14.43 0.38
N ILE A 84 -12.23 -13.18 0.39
CA ILE A 84 -12.15 -12.36 1.61
C ILE A 84 -13.54 -12.14 2.21
N ALA A 85 -14.55 -11.80 1.39
CA ALA A 85 -15.91 -11.57 1.86
C ALA A 85 -16.52 -12.83 2.47
N VAL A 86 -16.33 -13.99 1.84
CA VAL A 86 -16.79 -15.29 2.37
C VAL A 86 -16.09 -15.63 3.68
N ALA A 87 -14.76 -15.48 3.75
CA ALA A 87 -14.01 -15.74 4.97
C ALA A 87 -14.41 -14.81 6.11
N ALA A 88 -14.58 -13.51 5.83
CA ALA A 88 -15.04 -12.53 6.80
C ALA A 88 -16.46 -12.83 7.28
N ALA A 89 -17.39 -13.16 6.37
CA ALA A 89 -18.76 -13.52 6.72
C ALA A 89 -18.82 -14.78 7.60
N ALA A 90 -18.03 -15.80 7.26
CA ALA A 90 -17.91 -17.01 8.07
C ALA A 90 -17.40 -16.69 9.48
N LEU A 91 -16.31 -15.93 9.59
CA LEU A 91 -15.75 -15.52 10.89
C LEU A 91 -16.75 -14.70 11.71
N VAL A 92 -17.40 -13.70 11.10
CA VAL A 92 -18.43 -12.90 11.76
C VAL A 92 -19.59 -13.78 12.24
N TRP A 93 -19.99 -14.78 11.47
CA TRP A 93 -21.02 -15.73 11.89
C TRP A 93 -20.59 -16.59 13.10
N PHE A 94 -19.32 -17.00 13.15
CA PHE A 94 -18.78 -17.83 14.25
C PHE A 94 -18.52 -17.04 15.55
N VAL A 95 -17.93 -15.85 15.46
CA VAL A 95 -17.44 -15.11 16.65
C VAL A 95 -18.20 -13.81 16.93
N GLY A 96 -19.10 -13.41 16.03
CA GLY A 96 -19.80 -12.13 16.09
C GLY A 96 -19.02 -10.98 15.43
N LEU A 97 -19.77 -9.96 15.00
CA LEU A 97 -19.20 -8.81 14.28
C LEU A 97 -18.24 -7.99 15.15
N GLU A 98 -18.61 -7.74 16.41
CA GLU A 98 -17.79 -6.93 17.32
C GLU A 98 -16.42 -7.59 17.57
N ALA A 99 -16.40 -8.87 17.95
CA ALA A 99 -15.16 -9.61 18.17
C ALA A 99 -14.31 -9.68 16.89
N PHE A 100 -14.94 -9.93 15.74
CA PHE A 100 -14.25 -9.89 14.46
C PHE A 100 -13.58 -8.54 14.20
N LEU A 101 -14.30 -7.43 14.37
CA LEU A 101 -13.73 -6.09 14.11
C LEU A 101 -12.62 -5.73 15.08
N VAL A 102 -12.80 -5.97 16.39
CA VAL A 102 -11.83 -5.63 17.44
C VAL A 102 -10.53 -6.42 17.28
N VAL A 103 -10.60 -7.65 16.78
CA VAL A 103 -9.40 -8.48 16.56
C VAL A 103 -8.80 -8.26 15.18
N HIS A 104 -9.61 -8.30 14.13
CA HIS A 104 -9.13 -8.31 12.75
C HIS A 104 -8.63 -6.95 12.30
N LEU A 105 -9.29 -5.85 12.69
CA LEU A 105 -8.90 -4.51 12.25
C LEU A 105 -7.48 -4.13 12.74
N PRO A 106 -7.12 -4.33 14.02
CA PRO A 106 -5.74 -4.12 14.46
C PRO A 106 -4.73 -5.02 13.76
N ILE A 107 -5.05 -6.30 13.52
CA ILE A 107 -4.16 -7.22 12.81
C ILE A 107 -3.85 -6.68 11.41
N VAL A 108 -4.89 -6.29 10.65
CA VAL A 108 -4.72 -5.77 9.29
C VAL A 108 -3.91 -4.48 9.27
N ILE A 109 -4.20 -3.56 10.20
CA ILE A 109 -3.46 -2.29 10.30
C ILE A 109 -2.00 -2.57 10.63
N LEU A 110 -1.71 -3.33 11.69
CA LEU A 110 -0.34 -3.59 12.15
C LEU A 110 0.47 -4.38 11.12
N ALA A 111 -0.10 -5.45 10.55
CA ALA A 111 0.57 -6.25 9.53
C ALA A 111 0.82 -5.43 8.26
N GLY A 112 -0.15 -4.61 7.86
CA GLY A 112 0.00 -3.70 6.74
C GLY A 112 1.08 -2.63 6.98
N SER A 113 1.11 -2.01 8.16
CA SER A 113 2.16 -1.07 8.56
C SER A 113 3.54 -1.72 8.55
N ALA A 114 3.66 -2.93 9.10
CA ALA A 114 4.91 -3.69 9.11
C ALA A 114 5.37 -4.03 7.69
N GLY A 115 4.46 -4.42 6.79
CA GLY A 115 4.76 -4.67 5.38
C GLY A 115 5.29 -3.44 4.66
N ILE A 116 4.64 -2.29 4.81
CA ILE A 116 5.12 -1.01 4.23
C ILE A 116 6.46 -0.61 4.84
N TRP A 117 6.66 -0.84 6.14
CA TRP A 117 7.93 -0.54 6.80
C TRP A 117 9.08 -1.40 6.27
N LEU A 118 8.88 -2.71 6.10
CA LEU A 118 9.88 -3.58 5.48
C LEU A 118 10.23 -3.08 4.08
N PHE A 119 9.20 -2.74 3.29
CA PHE A 119 9.41 -2.18 1.96
C PHE A 119 10.22 -0.88 1.99
N TYR A 120 9.90 0.03 2.93
CA TYR A 120 10.59 1.30 3.14
C TYR A 120 12.05 1.17 3.55
N VAL A 121 12.39 0.15 4.33
CA VAL A 121 13.78 -0.09 4.73
C VAL A 121 14.58 -0.75 3.60
N GLN A 122 13.92 -1.54 2.77
CA GLN A 122 14.55 -2.36 1.73
C GLN A 122 14.72 -1.65 0.37
N HIS A 123 13.93 -0.59 0.08
CA HIS A 123 13.88 0.09 -1.22
C HIS A 123 13.89 1.61 -1.06
#